data_AF-A0A2V8N4B2-F1
#
_entry.id   AF-A0A2V8N4B2-F1
#
_cell.length_a   1.000
_cell.length_b   1.000
_cell.length_c   1.000
_cell.angle_alpha   90.00
_cell.angle_beta   90.00
_cell.angle_gamma   90.00
#
_symmetry.space_group_name_H-M   'P 1'
#
loop_
_entity.id
_entity.type
_entity.pdbx_description
1 polymer ?
#
loop_
_entity_poly.entity_id
_entity_poly.type
_entity_poly.pdbx_seq_one_letter_code
_entity_poly.pdbx_strand_id
1 'polypeptide(L)'
;MHGKYLILPDIPEPAGLEAVGPEAASSFPACGPEHHYRWKQKISTAGFSQTPSTASVHAVLAWAPLPFGGHDILSWCQDRAPKEKKAYAVLGFVRRTRKEADGDVHIEITQGANDAVTGCMVAEIPPADLSPRFNKARNDLASLLSVSQLTNKDFDTPTHVRFTGLAFWDCWHAGGALPSGHGRCNSTKGAAWELHGVFKVVAP
;
A
#
# COMPACT_ATOMS: atom_id res chain seq x y z
N MET A 1 -21.72 13.17 -3.98
CA MET A 1 -20.80 12.38 -3.13
C MET A 1 -21.33 10.95 -3.04
N HIS A 2 -21.04 10.11 -4.02
CA HIS A 2 -21.34 8.66 -3.96
C HIS A 2 -20.34 7.97 -4.88
N GLY A 3 -19.63 6.97 -4.35
CA GLY A 3 -18.59 6.22 -5.05
C GLY A 3 -17.91 5.27 -4.07
N LYS A 4 -18.72 4.41 -3.43
CA LYS A 4 -18.19 3.24 -2.72
C LYS A 4 -17.83 2.21 -3.78
N TYR A 5 -16.72 1.52 -3.55
CA TYR A 5 -16.15 0.39 -4.29
C TYR A 5 -15.24 0.74 -5.48
N LEU A 6 -14.00 0.25 -5.38
CA LEU A 6 -12.93 0.36 -6.36
C LEU A 6 -13.23 -0.46 -7.61
N ILE A 7 -12.90 0.14 -8.75
CA ILE A 7 -12.94 -0.44 -10.10
C ILE A 7 -12.03 -1.69 -10.13
N LEU A 8 -12.61 -2.80 -10.59
CA LEU A 8 -11.94 -4.09 -10.79
C LEU A 8 -10.98 -3.98 -12.00
N PRO A 9 -9.66 -4.21 -11.85
CA PRO A 9 -8.72 -3.98 -12.94
C PRO A 9 -8.72 -5.05 -14.05
N ASP A 10 -9.39 -6.19 -13.85
CA ASP A 10 -9.32 -7.35 -14.76
C ASP A 10 -10.66 -7.79 -15.38
N ILE A 11 -11.71 -6.95 -15.32
CA ILE A 11 -12.90 -7.15 -16.15
C ILE A 11 -12.80 -6.19 -17.33
N PRO A 12 -12.72 -6.66 -18.59
CA PRO A 12 -12.78 -5.75 -19.74
C PRO A 12 -14.05 -4.90 -19.59
N GLU A 13 -13.92 -3.57 -19.69
CA GLU A 13 -15.09 -2.69 -19.65
C GLU A 13 -16.15 -3.22 -20.63
N PRO A 14 -17.31 -3.68 -20.15
CA PRO A 14 -18.45 -3.79 -21.04
C PRO A 14 -18.78 -2.34 -21.34
N ALA A 15 -18.66 -1.95 -22.62
CA ALA A 15 -19.15 -0.66 -23.06
C ALA A 15 -20.59 -0.47 -22.56
N GLY A 16 -20.79 0.46 -21.61
CA GLY A 16 -22.11 0.83 -21.09
C GLY A 16 -22.46 0.38 -19.67
N LEU A 17 -21.63 0.67 -18.67
CA LEU A 17 -22.06 0.64 -17.25
C LEU A 17 -22.04 2.04 -16.64
N GLU A 18 -23.09 2.79 -16.92
CA GLU A 18 -23.59 3.79 -15.99
C GLU A 18 -24.00 3.08 -14.69
N ALA A 19 -23.39 3.50 -13.57
CA ALA A 19 -23.79 3.16 -12.20
C ALA A 19 -24.04 1.67 -11.90
N VAL A 20 -22.98 0.93 -11.58
CA VAL A 20 -23.12 -0.43 -11.02
C VAL A 20 -23.75 -0.32 -9.62
N GLY A 21 -24.97 -0.85 -9.48
CA GLY A 21 -25.79 -0.75 -8.27
C GLY A 21 -25.33 -1.62 -7.09
N PRO A 22 -26.11 -1.63 -5.97
CA PRO A 22 -25.75 -2.27 -4.69
C PRO A 22 -25.54 -3.79 -4.72
N GLU A 23 -25.75 -4.45 -5.85
CA GLU A 23 -25.54 -5.89 -6.01
C GLU A 23 -24.06 -6.30 -6.05
N ALA A 24 -23.14 -5.42 -6.47
CA ALA A 24 -21.70 -5.73 -6.44
C ALA A 24 -21.12 -5.83 -5.01
N ALA A 25 -21.70 -5.09 -4.05
CA ALA A 25 -21.34 -5.17 -2.63
C ALA A 25 -21.73 -6.51 -1.98
N SER A 26 -22.62 -7.30 -2.61
CA SER A 26 -23.03 -8.61 -2.11
C SER A 26 -21.97 -9.70 -2.32
N SER A 27 -20.98 -9.47 -3.18
CA SER A 27 -19.97 -10.48 -3.56
C SER A 27 -18.69 -10.44 -2.73
N PHE A 28 -18.46 -9.42 -1.88
CA PHE A 28 -17.28 -9.33 -1.01
C PHE A 28 -17.65 -8.77 0.38
N PRO A 29 -17.41 -9.50 1.50
CA PRO A 29 -17.80 -9.05 2.83
C PRO A 29 -16.93 -7.87 3.29
N ALA A 30 -17.42 -7.09 4.24
CA ALA A 30 -16.58 -6.11 4.90
C ALA A 30 -15.47 -6.81 5.71
N CYS A 31 -14.23 -6.35 5.56
CA CYS A 31 -13.11 -6.81 6.38
C CYS A 31 -12.80 -5.76 7.45
N GLY A 32 -13.67 -5.63 8.44
CA GLY A 32 -13.67 -4.52 9.39
C GLY A 32 -14.73 -3.48 9.01
N PRO A 33 -14.45 -2.16 9.13
CA PRO A 33 -15.46 -1.14 8.85
C PRO A 33 -15.72 -0.87 7.36
N GLU A 34 -14.88 -1.41 6.46
CA GLU A 34 -14.96 -1.15 5.01
C GLU A 34 -14.92 -2.45 4.20
N HIS A 35 -15.45 -2.38 2.98
CA HIS A 35 -15.35 -3.43 1.97
C HIS A 35 -14.12 -3.21 1.09
N HIS A 36 -12.95 -3.38 1.71
CA HIS A 36 -11.67 -3.27 1.02
C HIS A 36 -10.83 -4.52 1.34
N TYR A 37 -10.03 -4.94 0.37
CA TYR A 37 -9.25 -6.17 0.45
C TYR A 37 -8.38 -6.16 1.72
N ARG A 38 -8.63 -7.15 2.60
CA ARG A 38 -7.93 -7.33 3.88
C ARG A 38 -7.82 -6.03 4.70
N TRP A 39 -8.84 -5.17 4.65
CA TRP A 39 -8.82 -3.84 5.25
C TRP A 39 -8.43 -3.82 6.73
N LYS A 40 -9.02 -4.70 7.56
CA LYS A 40 -8.65 -4.90 8.97
C LYS A 40 -7.14 -5.04 9.16
N GLN A 41 -6.46 -5.67 8.20
CA GLN A 41 -5.04 -5.93 8.26
C GLN A 41 -4.25 -4.69 7.86
N LYS A 42 -4.68 -4.01 6.78
CA LYS A 42 -4.14 -2.73 6.30
C LYS A 42 -4.12 -1.66 7.42
N ILE A 43 -5.18 -1.59 8.23
CA ILE A 43 -5.30 -0.59 9.32
C ILE A 43 -4.80 -1.08 10.69
N SER A 44 -4.22 -2.28 10.77
CA SER A 44 -3.85 -2.89 12.04
C SER A 44 -2.75 -2.11 12.78
N THR A 45 -2.94 -1.90 14.09
CA THR A 45 -1.97 -1.22 14.96
C THR A 45 -1.07 -2.18 15.76
N ALA A 46 -1.21 -3.49 15.55
CA ALA A 46 -0.50 -4.54 16.30
C ALA A 46 1.04 -4.51 16.15
N GLY A 47 1.57 -3.73 15.20
CA GLY A 47 3.00 -3.55 14.96
C GLY A 47 3.67 -2.40 15.71
N PHE A 48 2.92 -1.52 16.37
CA PHE A 48 3.42 -0.20 16.77
C PHE A 48 4.48 -0.21 17.88
N SER A 49 4.50 -1.26 18.70
CA SER A 49 5.45 -1.46 19.79
C SER A 49 6.63 -2.35 19.43
N GLN A 50 6.62 -2.97 18.23
CA GLN A 50 7.68 -3.87 17.81
C GLN A 50 8.97 -3.09 17.50
N THR A 51 10.12 -3.66 17.85
CA THR A 51 11.40 -3.22 17.30
C THR A 51 11.48 -3.65 15.83
N PRO A 52 11.55 -2.72 14.87
CA PRO A 52 11.51 -3.08 13.46
C PRO A 52 12.84 -3.68 13.00
N SER A 53 12.76 -4.69 12.14
CA SER A 53 13.94 -5.18 11.41
C SER A 53 14.27 -4.25 10.24
N THR A 54 15.53 -3.98 9.97
CA THR A 54 15.92 -3.18 8.79
C THR A 54 15.83 -4.01 7.51
N ALA A 55 15.31 -3.43 6.44
CA ALA A 55 15.33 -4.00 5.10
C ALA A 55 15.60 -2.89 4.06
N SER A 56 16.27 -3.25 2.97
CA SER A 56 16.43 -2.39 1.79
C SER A 56 15.22 -2.54 0.86
N VAL A 57 14.97 -1.57 -0.02
CA VAL A 57 13.92 -1.65 -1.05
C VAL A 57 14.12 -2.91 -1.90
N HIS A 58 15.34 -3.15 -2.36
CA HIS A 58 15.67 -4.36 -3.13
C HIS A 58 15.43 -5.65 -2.34
N ALA A 59 15.72 -5.66 -1.03
CA ALA A 59 15.46 -6.85 -0.20
C ALA A 59 13.96 -7.13 -0.07
N VAL A 60 13.13 -6.10 0.09
CA VAL A 60 11.66 -6.24 0.12
C VAL A 60 11.15 -6.83 -1.19
N LEU A 61 11.58 -6.26 -2.32
CA LEU A 61 11.20 -6.74 -3.65
C LEU A 61 11.71 -8.15 -3.96
N ALA A 62 12.75 -8.62 -3.27
CA ALA A 62 13.28 -9.97 -3.41
C ALA A 62 12.64 -10.98 -2.44
N TRP A 63 11.72 -10.56 -1.58
CA TRP A 63 11.05 -11.49 -0.68
C TRP A 63 10.23 -12.52 -1.43
N ALA A 64 10.28 -13.76 -0.95
CA ALA A 64 9.49 -14.85 -1.50
C ALA A 64 7.99 -14.45 -1.52
N PRO A 65 7.31 -14.52 -2.67
CA PRO A 65 5.86 -14.36 -2.75
C PRO A 65 5.15 -15.29 -1.79
N LEU A 66 4.06 -14.84 -1.18
CA LEU A 66 3.14 -15.76 -0.51
C LEU A 66 2.26 -16.46 -1.56
N PRO A 67 1.75 -17.67 -1.26
CA PRO A 67 0.80 -18.34 -2.15
C PRO A 67 -0.36 -17.42 -2.51
N PHE A 68 -0.60 -17.23 -3.80
CA PHE A 68 -1.76 -16.52 -4.30
C PHE A 68 -2.98 -17.43 -4.14
N GLY A 69 -3.86 -17.08 -3.20
CA GLY A 69 -5.10 -17.82 -2.95
C GLY A 69 -6.21 -17.56 -3.98
N GLY A 70 -5.96 -16.74 -5.01
CA GLY A 70 -6.99 -16.19 -5.87
C GLY A 70 -7.56 -14.87 -5.36
N HIS A 71 -8.48 -14.28 -6.13
CA HIS A 71 -9.29 -13.11 -5.74
C HIS A 71 -10.65 -13.53 -5.16
N ASP A 72 -10.74 -14.73 -4.60
CA ASP A 72 -12.01 -15.25 -4.11
C ASP A 72 -12.39 -14.68 -2.73
N ILE A 73 -13.59 -15.03 -2.30
CA ILE A 73 -14.15 -14.60 -1.01
C ILE A 73 -13.30 -15.05 0.19
N LEU A 74 -12.62 -16.18 0.06
CA LEU A 74 -11.80 -16.78 1.11
C LEU A 74 -10.49 -16.03 1.28
N SER A 75 -9.98 -15.38 0.22
CA SER A 75 -8.80 -14.51 0.24
C SER A 75 -9.09 -13.13 0.85
N TRP A 76 -10.34 -12.66 0.74
CA TRP A 76 -10.71 -11.26 0.94
C TRP A 76 -10.45 -10.74 2.36
N CYS A 77 -10.78 -11.53 3.40
CA CYS A 77 -10.59 -11.14 4.81
C CYS A 77 -9.52 -11.97 5.54
N GLN A 78 -8.57 -12.56 4.82
CA GLN A 78 -7.55 -13.39 5.45
C GLN A 78 -6.70 -12.61 6.45
N ASP A 79 -6.34 -13.30 7.53
CA ASP A 79 -5.41 -12.78 8.53
C ASP A 79 -3.99 -12.60 7.95
N ARG A 80 -3.17 -11.82 8.66
CA ARG A 80 -1.76 -11.65 8.35
C ARG A 80 -1.02 -12.99 8.42
N ALA A 81 -0.26 -13.31 7.38
CA ALA A 81 0.74 -14.37 7.38
C ALA A 81 1.89 -14.04 8.36
N PRO A 82 2.72 -15.02 8.76
CA PRO A 82 3.77 -14.79 9.77
C PRO A 82 4.72 -13.64 9.46
N LYS A 83 5.09 -13.44 8.19
CA LYS A 83 5.96 -12.32 7.79
C LYS A 83 5.25 -10.96 7.88
N GLU A 84 3.97 -10.93 7.56
CA GLU A 84 3.15 -9.72 7.61
C GLU A 84 2.88 -9.23 9.05
N LYS A 85 3.15 -10.06 10.06
CA LYS A 85 3.04 -9.67 11.48
C LYS A 85 4.27 -8.91 12.00
N LYS A 86 5.35 -8.80 11.20
CA LYS A 86 6.60 -8.18 11.60
C LYS A 86 6.69 -6.74 11.11
N ALA A 87 7.18 -5.86 11.99
CA ALA A 87 7.54 -4.49 11.62
C ALA A 87 8.90 -4.44 10.92
N TYR A 88 8.99 -3.60 9.89
CA TYR A 88 10.21 -3.33 9.14
C TYR A 88 10.47 -1.84 9.04
N ALA A 89 11.75 -1.47 9.08
CA ALA A 89 12.22 -0.13 8.80
C ALA A 89 12.94 -0.13 7.44
N VAL A 90 12.37 0.57 6.47
CA VAL A 90 12.90 0.65 5.11
C VAL A 90 13.30 2.09 4.82
N LEU A 91 14.50 2.25 4.29
CA LEU A 91 15.06 3.52 3.86
C LEU A 91 14.99 3.59 2.33
N GLY A 92 14.43 4.66 1.79
CA GLY A 92 14.26 4.82 0.35
C GLY A 92 14.02 6.27 -0.06
N PHE A 93 14.13 6.54 -1.37
CA PHE A 93 13.91 7.84 -1.97
C PHE A 93 12.47 7.95 -2.46
N VAL A 94 11.72 8.91 -1.93
CA VAL A 94 10.32 9.16 -2.32
C VAL A 94 10.27 9.71 -3.73
N ARG A 95 9.53 9.02 -4.61
CA ARG A 95 9.36 9.39 -6.02
C ARG A 95 7.98 9.96 -6.30
N ARG A 96 6.96 9.45 -5.63
CA ARG A 96 5.57 9.87 -5.81
C ARG A 96 4.76 9.67 -4.55
N THR A 97 3.79 10.53 -4.35
CA THR A 97 2.67 10.32 -3.43
C THR A 97 1.36 10.29 -4.20
N ARG A 98 0.38 9.52 -3.73
CA ARG A 98 -0.99 9.49 -4.24
C ARG A 98 -1.96 9.32 -3.08
N LYS A 99 -3.11 9.99 -3.17
CA LYS A 99 -4.24 9.74 -2.28
C LYS A 99 -5.14 8.68 -2.92
N GLU A 100 -5.34 7.59 -2.20
CA GLU A 100 -6.16 6.46 -2.59
C GLU A 100 -7.64 6.71 -2.24
N ALA A 101 -8.55 5.96 -2.86
CA ALA A 101 -9.99 6.11 -2.64
C ALA A 101 -10.44 5.63 -1.26
N ASP A 102 -9.72 4.66 -0.68
CA ASP A 102 -9.90 4.18 0.70
C ASP A 102 -9.30 5.14 1.75
N GLY A 103 -8.71 6.23 1.29
CA GLY A 103 -8.13 7.27 2.12
C GLY A 103 -6.66 7.06 2.47
N ASP A 104 -6.04 5.95 2.05
CA ASP A 104 -4.60 5.70 2.20
C ASP A 104 -3.76 6.75 1.45
N VAL A 105 -2.55 6.97 1.93
CA VAL A 105 -1.52 7.68 1.17
C VAL A 105 -0.54 6.67 0.65
N HIS A 106 -0.61 6.42 -0.64
CA HIS A 106 0.29 5.56 -1.41
C HIS A 106 1.58 6.30 -1.74
N ILE A 107 2.72 5.64 -1.51
CA ILE A 107 4.05 6.25 -1.63
C ILE A 107 4.95 5.30 -2.43
N GLU A 108 5.43 5.77 -3.58
CA GLU A 108 6.40 5.05 -4.41
C GLU A 108 7.83 5.41 -3.94
N ILE A 109 8.62 4.42 -3.49
CA ILE A 109 10.03 4.64 -3.05
C ILE A 109 11.03 3.77 -3.81
N THR A 110 12.16 4.35 -4.23
CA THR A 110 13.29 3.64 -4.84
C THR A 110 14.46 3.47 -3.87
N GLN A 111 15.36 2.51 -4.14
CA GLN A 111 16.56 2.30 -3.30
C GLN A 111 17.53 3.48 -3.41
N GLY A 112 17.81 3.91 -4.64
CA GLY A 112 18.62 5.08 -4.97
C GLY A 112 17.78 6.22 -5.56
N ALA A 113 18.30 7.45 -5.48
CA ALA A 113 17.64 8.63 -6.04
C ALA A 113 17.49 8.55 -7.57
N ASN A 114 18.48 7.95 -8.24
CA ASN A 114 18.55 7.86 -9.71
C ASN A 114 18.09 6.51 -10.26
N ASP A 115 17.61 5.60 -9.41
CA ASP A 115 17.09 4.33 -9.88
C ASP A 115 15.87 4.55 -10.76
N ALA A 116 15.61 3.61 -11.68
CA ALA A 116 14.41 3.63 -12.48
C ALA A 116 13.17 3.64 -11.57
N VAL A 117 12.17 4.47 -11.89
CA VAL A 117 10.90 4.51 -11.13
C VAL A 117 10.23 3.14 -11.12
N THR A 118 10.39 2.37 -12.20
CA THR A 118 9.92 0.98 -12.29
C THR A 118 10.62 0.02 -11.33
N GLY A 119 11.63 0.45 -10.57
CA GLY A 119 12.25 -0.32 -9.50
C GLY A 119 11.69 -0.03 -8.10
N CYS A 120 10.61 0.76 -7.97
CA CYS A 120 10.09 1.12 -6.67
C CYS A 120 9.35 -0.01 -5.94
N MET A 121 9.35 0.09 -4.61
CA MET A 121 8.39 -0.57 -3.74
C MET A 121 7.35 0.44 -3.25
N VAL A 122 6.21 -0.08 -2.79
CA VAL A 122 5.13 0.73 -2.23
C VAL A 122 5.22 0.76 -0.70
N ALA A 123 4.92 1.93 -0.15
CA ALA A 123 4.61 2.12 1.26
C ALA A 123 3.29 2.89 1.39
N GLU A 124 2.43 2.47 2.31
CA GLU A 124 1.12 3.09 2.50
C GLU A 124 0.89 3.49 3.96
N ILE A 125 0.44 4.73 4.14
CA ILE A 125 0.03 5.25 5.45
C ILE A 125 -1.51 5.27 5.50
N PRO A 126 -2.16 4.53 6.41
CA PRO A 126 -3.62 4.55 6.57
C PRO A 126 -4.21 5.92 6.94
N PRO A 127 -5.54 6.11 6.83
CA PRO A 127 -6.21 7.36 7.17
C PRO A 127 -5.78 7.92 8.53
N ALA A 128 -5.60 9.24 8.57
CA ALA A 128 -5.04 9.93 9.74
C ALA A 128 -5.93 9.80 10.99
N ASP A 129 -7.23 9.69 10.80
CA ASP A 129 -8.24 9.58 11.85
C ASP A 129 -8.31 8.18 12.49
N LEU A 130 -7.74 7.15 11.85
CA LEU A 130 -7.68 5.79 12.41
C LEU A 130 -6.64 5.65 13.52
N SER A 131 -5.61 6.50 13.56
CA SER A 131 -4.62 6.50 14.65
C SER A 131 -3.80 7.79 14.71
N PRO A 132 -3.50 8.32 15.91
CA PRO A 132 -2.56 9.42 16.09
C PRO A 132 -1.18 9.17 15.48
N ARG A 133 -0.74 7.90 15.39
CA ARG A 133 0.54 7.54 14.77
C ARG A 133 0.50 7.61 13.25
N PHE A 134 -0.61 7.26 12.62
CA PHE A 134 -0.80 7.47 11.18
C PHE A 134 -0.87 8.95 10.84
N ASN A 135 -1.61 9.74 11.62
CA ASN A 135 -1.62 11.20 11.49
C ASN A 135 -0.21 11.78 11.60
N LYS A 136 0.55 11.38 12.63
CA LYS A 136 1.93 11.83 12.81
C LYS A 136 2.81 11.43 11.62
N ALA A 137 2.74 10.18 11.16
CA ALA A 137 3.51 9.70 10.02
C ALA A 137 3.23 10.51 8.74
N ARG A 138 1.96 10.85 8.46
CA ARG A 138 1.61 11.73 7.32
C ARG A 138 2.19 13.14 7.47
N ASN A 139 2.10 13.73 8.66
CA ASN A 139 2.62 15.07 8.91
C ASN A 139 4.16 15.11 8.84
N ASP A 140 4.84 14.11 9.40
CA ASP A 140 6.29 13.96 9.32
C ASP A 140 6.73 13.81 7.85
N LEU A 141 6.03 12.98 7.05
CA LEU A 141 6.32 12.82 5.63
C LEU A 141 6.11 14.13 4.84
N ALA A 142 4.98 14.82 5.06
CA ALA A 142 4.69 16.08 4.40
C ALA A 142 5.78 17.13 4.71
N SER A 143 6.22 17.20 5.97
CA SER A 143 7.31 18.08 6.39
C SER A 143 8.63 17.74 5.70
N LEU A 144 9.02 16.46 5.65
CA LEU A 144 10.26 16.03 4.98
C LEU A 144 10.24 16.33 3.48
N LEU A 145 9.08 16.19 2.84
CA LEU A 145 8.87 16.49 1.43
C LEU A 145 8.67 17.98 1.13
N SER A 146 8.70 18.84 2.16
CA SER A 146 8.44 20.28 2.07
C SER A 146 7.12 20.60 1.36
N VAL A 147 6.06 19.84 1.68
CA VAL A 147 4.70 20.07 1.17
C VAL A 147 3.73 20.36 2.31
N SER A 148 2.71 21.17 2.04
CA SER A 148 1.65 21.44 3.02
C SER A 148 0.71 20.24 3.22
N GLN A 149 0.52 19.42 2.18
CA GLN A 149 -0.35 18.25 2.19
C GLN A 149 0.18 17.18 1.22
N LEU A 150 -0.09 15.90 1.55
CA LEU A 150 0.20 14.77 0.67
C LEU A 150 -0.93 14.63 -0.35
N THR A 151 -0.60 14.82 -1.62
CA THR A 151 -1.52 14.76 -2.77
C THR A 151 -0.94 13.89 -3.88
N ASN A 152 -1.63 13.78 -5.01
CA ASN A 152 -1.10 13.13 -6.20
C ASN A 152 0.04 13.98 -6.79
N LYS A 153 1.29 13.60 -6.53
CA LYS A 153 2.45 14.40 -6.88
C LYS A 153 3.69 13.54 -7.15
N ASP A 154 4.39 13.85 -8.24
CA ASP A 154 5.73 13.36 -8.53
C ASP A 154 6.79 14.30 -7.95
N PHE A 155 7.93 13.73 -7.54
CA PHE A 155 9.05 14.46 -6.96
C PHE A 155 10.29 14.32 -7.86
N ASP A 156 10.60 15.39 -8.59
CA ASP A 156 11.79 15.46 -9.49
C ASP A 156 13.11 15.43 -8.71
N THR A 157 13.08 15.89 -7.45
CA THR A 157 14.18 15.75 -6.49
C THR A 157 13.75 14.76 -5.41
N PRO A 158 14.10 13.46 -5.55
CA PRO A 158 13.68 12.46 -4.58
C PRO A 158 14.24 12.72 -3.19
N THR A 159 13.40 12.64 -2.17
CA THR A 159 13.81 12.86 -0.77
C THR A 159 14.07 11.52 -0.10
N HIS A 160 15.21 11.39 0.56
CA HIS A 160 15.59 10.18 1.29
C HIS A 160 14.85 10.13 2.64
N VAL A 161 14.04 9.09 2.86
CA VAL A 161 13.15 8.98 4.01
C VAL A 161 13.14 7.55 4.53
N ARG A 162 13.08 7.40 5.86
CA ARG A 162 12.90 6.09 6.52
C ARG A 162 11.45 5.89 6.93
N PHE A 163 10.86 4.82 6.45
CA PHE A 163 9.51 4.36 6.74
C PHE A 163 9.56 3.18 7.71
N THR A 164 8.68 3.16 8.71
CA THR A 164 8.46 1.98 9.56
C THR A 164 6.99 1.58 9.49
N GLY A 165 6.75 0.34 9.08
CA GLY A 165 5.42 -0.24 8.92
C GLY A 165 5.46 -1.76 9.02
N LEU A 166 4.30 -2.40 8.90
CA LEU A 166 4.21 -3.85 8.81
C LEU A 166 4.43 -4.29 7.35
N ALA A 167 5.12 -5.41 7.14
CA ALA A 167 5.10 -6.03 5.82
C ALA A 167 3.66 -6.41 5.46
N PHE A 168 3.27 -6.24 4.21
CA PHE A 168 1.98 -6.67 3.72
C PHE A 168 2.14 -7.24 2.32
N TRP A 169 1.50 -8.38 2.09
CA TRP A 169 1.43 -9.01 0.79
C TRP A 169 0.08 -8.65 0.17
N ASP A 170 0.09 -7.61 -0.68
CA ASP A 170 -1.10 -7.19 -1.40
C ASP A 170 -1.31 -8.07 -2.63
N CYS A 171 -1.78 -9.28 -2.37
CA CYS A 171 -1.96 -10.27 -3.42
C CYS A 171 -3.08 -9.90 -4.40
N TRP A 172 -3.90 -8.89 -4.09
CA TRP A 172 -4.88 -8.35 -5.02
C TRP A 172 -4.23 -7.81 -6.29
N HIS A 173 -3.02 -7.29 -6.15
CA HIS A 173 -2.23 -6.89 -7.30
C HIS A 173 -1.49 -8.06 -7.92
N ALA A 174 -1.25 -9.17 -7.22
CA ALA A 174 -0.30 -10.19 -7.66
C ALA A 174 -0.72 -11.00 -8.92
N GLY A 175 -2.02 -11.08 -9.23
CA GLY A 175 -2.56 -11.67 -10.47
C GLY A 175 -2.10 -13.11 -10.83
N GLY A 176 -2.70 -13.69 -11.88
CA GLY A 176 -2.19 -14.93 -12.49
C GLY A 176 -0.94 -14.70 -13.37
N ALA A 177 -0.81 -13.48 -13.90
CA ALA A 177 0.39 -12.91 -14.48
C ALA A 177 0.77 -11.64 -13.68
N LEU A 178 2.03 -11.22 -13.81
CA LEU A 178 2.69 -10.08 -13.15
C LEU A 178 1.76 -8.93 -12.71
N PRO A 179 2.01 -8.29 -11.55
CA PRO A 179 1.05 -7.38 -10.97
C PRO A 179 0.65 -6.19 -11.85
N SER A 180 -0.67 -5.98 -11.98
CA SER A 180 -1.28 -4.78 -12.55
C SER A 180 -1.80 -3.87 -11.42
N GLY A 181 -1.79 -2.55 -11.62
CA GLY A 181 -2.42 -1.60 -10.69
C GLY A 181 -1.58 -1.07 -9.51
N HIS A 182 -0.29 -1.44 -9.37
CA HIS A 182 0.63 -0.94 -8.33
C HIS A 182 1.28 0.43 -8.66
N GLY A 183 0.59 1.29 -9.43
CA GLY A 183 1.17 2.53 -9.94
C GLY A 183 2.24 2.28 -11.02
N ARG A 184 3.32 3.06 -11.02
CA ARG A 184 4.46 2.86 -11.94
C ARG A 184 5.51 1.91 -11.37
N CYS A 185 5.30 1.42 -10.15
CA CYS A 185 6.24 0.52 -9.50
C CYS A 185 6.36 -0.81 -10.23
N ASN A 186 7.41 -1.51 -9.85
CA ASN A 186 7.90 -2.74 -10.44
C ASN A 186 6.76 -3.71 -10.78
N SER A 187 6.81 -4.32 -11.97
CA SER A 187 5.85 -5.35 -12.39
C SER A 187 6.32 -6.76 -12.03
N THR A 188 7.35 -6.94 -11.20
CA THR A 188 7.74 -8.27 -10.71
C THR A 188 6.76 -8.79 -9.66
N LYS A 189 6.70 -10.11 -9.47
CA LYS A 189 5.89 -10.72 -8.39
C LYS A 189 6.26 -10.18 -7.00
N GLY A 190 7.49 -9.74 -6.78
CA GLY A 190 7.92 -9.16 -5.52
C GLY A 190 7.32 -7.79 -5.23
N ALA A 191 6.78 -7.09 -6.23
CA ALA A 191 6.16 -5.78 -6.06
C ALA A 191 4.84 -5.80 -5.29
N ALA A 192 4.21 -6.98 -5.16
CA ALA A 192 3.08 -7.18 -4.27
C ALA A 192 3.46 -7.16 -2.78
N TRP A 193 4.76 -7.16 -2.44
CA TRP A 193 5.22 -6.82 -1.11
C TRP A 193 5.30 -5.30 -0.93
N GLU A 194 4.63 -4.81 0.10
CA GLU A 194 4.65 -3.41 0.50
C GLU A 194 4.85 -3.26 2.01
N LEU A 195 5.06 -2.02 2.45
CA LEU A 195 4.80 -1.65 3.84
C LEU A 195 3.40 -1.06 3.95
N HIS A 196 2.47 -1.77 4.58
CA HIS A 196 1.12 -1.28 4.81
C HIS A 196 0.83 -1.18 6.32
N GLY A 197 0.26 -0.05 6.72
CA GLY A 197 0.21 0.36 8.12
C GLY A 197 1.50 1.06 8.54
N VAL A 198 2.07 1.92 7.69
CA VAL A 198 3.22 2.75 8.05
C VAL A 198 2.84 3.71 9.19
N PHE A 199 3.52 3.58 10.32
CA PHE A 199 3.18 4.29 11.57
C PHE A 199 4.28 5.20 12.08
N LYS A 200 5.43 5.24 11.41
CA LYS A 200 6.53 6.16 11.70
C LYS A 200 7.29 6.49 10.43
N VAL A 201 7.52 7.78 10.23
CA VAL A 201 8.32 8.34 9.14
C VAL A 201 9.34 9.28 9.77
N VAL A 202 10.61 9.13 9.40
CA VAL A 202 11.71 9.95 9.92
C VAL A 202 12.74 10.25 8.84
N ALA A 203 13.55 11.28 9.09
CA ALA A 203 14.79 11.52 8.36
C ALA A 203 15.72 10.27 8.38
N PRO A 204 16.63 10.14 7.39
CA PRO A 204 17.55 9.01 7.26
C PRO A 204 18.49 8.85 8.45
#